data_AF-A0A0C3E4I5-F1
#
_entry.id   AF-A0A0C3E4I5-F1
#
_cell.length_a   1.000
_cell.length_b   1.000
_cell.length_c   1.000
_cell.angle_alpha   90.00
_cell.angle_beta   90.00
_cell.angle_gamma   90.00
#
_symmetry.space_group_name_H-M   'P 1'
#
loop_
_entity.id
_entity.type
_entity.pdbx_description
1 polymer ?
#
loop_
_entity_poly.entity_id
_entity_poly.type
_entity_poly.pdbx_seq_one_letter_code
_entity_poly.pdbx_strand_id
1 'polypeptide(L)'
;MKHLRTLIVILLITVILTIAPYFFKFHDLYQYATTQDFANFGTYISGILTPIFTLVSILFLGLQVIESSKQSKLDRVISEHKISLDNLISSLANEKHLTEVEDQAYQSYLRGENVYLSCSEFYRNNSRMIESFGVVSQTLSHVKKLDEKQYNISRGLVISAIDRDKLGKVERLKFYLDNYRYSSNPEHYSWICEESKQYVEK
;
A
#
# COMPACT_ATOMS: atom_id res chain seq x y z
N MET A 1 2.10 -12.71 10.88
CA MET A 1 3.00 -13.89 10.95
C MET A 1 2.90 -14.69 12.26
N LYS A 2 2.92 -14.11 13.46
CA LYS A 2 2.87 -14.88 14.72
C LYS A 2 1.60 -15.74 14.86
N HIS A 3 0.41 -15.17 14.66
CA HIS A 3 -0.86 -15.90 14.72
C HIS A 3 -1.00 -16.99 13.64
N LEU A 4 -0.46 -16.73 12.44
CA LEU A 4 -0.43 -17.71 11.35
C LEU A 4 0.42 -18.93 11.71
N ARG A 5 1.61 -18.70 12.28
CA ARG A 5 2.49 -19.77 12.74
C ARG A 5 1.83 -20.60 13.83
N THR A 6 1.14 -19.95 14.77
CA THR A 6 0.35 -20.64 15.81
C THR A 6 -0.78 -21.47 15.22
N LEU A 7 -1.51 -20.95 14.23
CA LEU A 7 -2.62 -21.66 13.58
C LEU A 7 -2.12 -22.90 12.80
N ILE A 8 -1.01 -22.77 12.07
CA ILE A 8 -0.37 -23.90 11.37
C ILE A 8 0.09 -24.97 12.37
N VAL A 9 0.66 -24.57 13.51
CA VAL A 9 1.10 -25.50 14.56
C VAL A 9 -0.08 -26.24 15.19
N ILE A 10 -1.16 -25.54 15.55
CA ILE A 10 -2.38 -26.15 16.10
C ILE A 10 -2.94 -27.17 15.11
N LEU A 11 -2.97 -26.82 13.83
CA LEU A 11 -3.51 -27.65 12.77
C LEU A 11 -2.65 -28.90 12.49
N LEU A 12 -1.32 -28.76 12.51
CA LEU A 12 -0.40 -29.90 12.48
C LEU A 12 -0.60 -30.83 13.67
N ILE A 13 -0.76 -30.27 14.88
CA ILE A 13 -1.02 -31.03 16.10
C ILE A 13 -2.35 -31.79 15.98
N THR A 14 -3.42 -31.17 15.48
CA THR A 14 -4.72 -31.83 15.29
C THR A 14 -4.64 -32.99 14.29
N VAL A 15 -3.91 -32.80 13.18
CA VAL A 15 -3.67 -33.86 12.18
C VAL A 15 -2.83 -35.00 12.78
N ILE A 16 -1.79 -34.68 13.56
CA ILE A 16 -0.97 -35.70 14.22
C ILE A 16 -1.78 -36.44 15.30
N LEU A 17 -2.57 -35.74 16.12
CA LEU A 17 -3.40 -36.34 17.17
C LEU A 17 -4.50 -37.24 16.61
N THR A 18 -4.96 -37.00 15.38
CA THR A 18 -5.93 -37.86 14.70
C THR A 18 -5.24 -39.06 14.05
N ILE A 19 -4.16 -38.84 13.31
CA ILE A 19 -3.45 -39.91 12.59
C ILE A 19 -2.69 -40.85 13.54
N ALA A 20 -1.99 -40.32 14.55
CA ALA A 20 -1.02 -41.07 15.34
C ALA A 20 -1.64 -42.23 16.15
N PRO A 21 -2.74 -42.07 16.90
CA PRO A 21 -3.31 -43.16 17.70
C PRO A 21 -3.75 -44.34 16.83
N TYR A 22 -4.26 -44.05 15.63
CA TYR A 22 -4.76 -45.07 14.72
C TYR A 22 -3.63 -45.73 13.93
N PHE A 23 -2.59 -44.98 13.53
CA PHE A 23 -1.38 -45.56 12.92
C PHE A 23 -0.60 -46.44 13.90
N PHE A 24 -0.46 -46.04 15.17
CA PHE A 24 0.18 -46.88 16.19
C PHE A 24 -0.58 -48.20 16.40
N LYS A 25 -1.91 -48.12 16.58
CA LYS A 25 -2.74 -49.33 16.79
C LYS A 25 -2.81 -50.24 15.55
N PHE A 26 -2.84 -49.66 14.36
CA PHE A 26 -2.93 -50.41 13.10
C PHE A 26 -1.58 -51.03 12.71
N HIS A 27 -0.46 -50.39 13.08
CA HIS A 27 0.89 -50.93 12.83
C HIS A 27 1.13 -52.24 13.58
N ASP A 28 0.76 -52.29 14.86
CA ASP A 28 0.96 -53.48 15.71
C ASP A 28 0.06 -54.66 15.31
N LEU A 29 -1.08 -54.38 14.68
CA LEU A 29 -2.09 -55.38 14.31
C LEU A 29 -2.18 -55.64 12.80
N TYR A 30 -1.30 -55.01 12.00
CA TYR A 30 -1.37 -55.05 10.54
C TYR A 30 -1.38 -56.47 9.97
N GLN A 31 -0.56 -57.36 10.53
CA GLN A 31 -0.45 -58.76 10.08
C GLN A 31 -1.70 -59.59 10.37
N TYR A 32 -2.57 -59.12 11.26
CA TYR A 32 -3.82 -59.76 11.65
C TYR A 32 -5.05 -58.96 11.19
N ALA A 33 -4.85 -57.89 10.43
CA ALA A 33 -5.91 -56.98 10.01
C ALA A 33 -6.84 -57.66 8.99
N THR A 34 -8.15 -57.54 9.23
CA THR A 34 -9.17 -58.08 8.34
C THR A 34 -9.59 -57.05 7.29
N THR A 35 -10.30 -57.51 6.25
CA THR A 35 -10.92 -56.61 5.25
C THR A 35 -11.82 -55.54 5.91
N GLN A 36 -12.47 -55.86 7.03
CA GLN A 36 -13.30 -54.91 7.77
C GLN A 36 -12.45 -53.82 8.44
N ASP A 37 -11.25 -54.14 8.92
CA ASP A 37 -10.33 -53.18 9.53
C ASP A 37 -9.79 -52.18 8.50
N PHE A 38 -9.50 -52.66 7.28
CA PHE A 38 -9.16 -51.78 6.15
C PHE A 38 -10.34 -50.92 5.71
N ALA A 39 -11.57 -51.45 5.71
CA ALA A 39 -12.76 -50.66 5.43
C ALA A 39 -12.97 -49.56 6.46
N ASN A 40 -12.85 -49.87 7.76
CA ASN A 40 -12.94 -48.90 8.85
C ASN A 40 -11.84 -47.84 8.76
N PHE A 41 -10.62 -48.22 8.36
CA PHE A 41 -9.53 -47.28 8.07
C PHE A 41 -9.90 -46.33 6.93
N GLY A 42 -10.39 -46.84 5.80
CA GLY A 42 -10.87 -46.02 4.68
C GLY A 42 -11.98 -45.05 5.10
N THR A 43 -12.92 -45.49 5.92
CA THR A 43 -13.99 -44.65 6.48
C THR A 43 -13.44 -43.58 7.44
N TYR A 44 -12.44 -43.88 8.24
CA TYR A 44 -11.78 -42.92 9.12
C TYR A 44 -11.05 -41.82 8.32
N ILE A 45 -10.25 -42.23 7.31
CA ILE A 45 -9.55 -41.29 6.42
C ILE A 45 -10.56 -40.38 5.70
N SER A 46 -11.59 -40.96 5.09
CA SER A 46 -12.58 -40.21 4.31
C SER A 46 -13.52 -39.37 5.19
N GLY A 47 -13.91 -39.85 6.37
CA GLY A 47 -14.89 -39.20 7.24
C GLY A 47 -14.31 -38.12 8.15
N ILE A 48 -13.07 -38.28 8.62
CA ILE A 48 -12.46 -37.36 9.59
C ILE A 48 -11.31 -36.57 8.97
N LEU A 49 -10.38 -37.24 8.28
CA LEU A 49 -9.19 -36.57 7.76
C LEU A 49 -9.47 -35.71 6.54
N THR A 50 -10.31 -36.16 5.60
CA THR A 50 -10.65 -35.37 4.40
C THR A 50 -11.26 -34.01 4.73
N PRO A 51 -12.28 -33.88 5.62
CA PRO A 51 -12.79 -32.57 6.02
C PRO A 51 -11.74 -31.68 6.71
N ILE A 52 -10.88 -32.27 7.56
CA ILE A 52 -9.78 -31.53 8.21
C ILE A 52 -8.83 -30.97 7.15
N PHE A 53 -8.32 -31.80 6.23
CA PHE A 53 -7.42 -31.35 5.15
C PHE A 53 -8.06 -30.32 4.22
N THR A 54 -9.36 -30.45 3.97
CA THR A 54 -10.12 -29.46 3.18
C THR A 54 -10.15 -28.11 3.88
N LEU A 55 -10.46 -28.10 5.19
CA LEU A 55 -10.44 -26.87 5.99
C LEU A 55 -9.06 -26.22 6.00
N VAL A 56 -8.00 -27.02 6.15
CA VAL A 56 -6.60 -26.56 6.09
C VAL A 56 -6.30 -25.86 4.77
N SER A 57 -6.71 -26.51 3.67
CA SER A 57 -6.46 -26.02 2.31
C SER A 57 -7.17 -24.68 2.07
N ILE A 58 -8.42 -24.56 2.51
CA ILE A 58 -9.20 -23.31 2.40
C ILE A 58 -8.54 -22.18 3.20
N LEU A 59 -8.11 -22.47 4.43
CA LEU A 59 -7.42 -21.47 5.26
C LEU A 59 -6.13 -21.00 4.61
N PHE A 60 -5.32 -21.93 4.09
CA PHE A 60 -4.07 -21.60 3.40
C PHE A 60 -4.31 -20.76 2.14
N LEU A 61 -5.30 -21.12 1.32
CA LEU A 61 -5.70 -20.35 0.16
C LEU A 61 -6.16 -18.93 0.55
N GLY A 62 -6.98 -18.80 1.59
CA GLY A 62 -7.43 -17.49 2.07
C GLY A 62 -6.26 -16.59 2.49
N LEU A 63 -5.27 -17.15 3.18
CA LEU A 63 -4.05 -16.45 3.57
C LEU A 63 -3.20 -16.04 2.36
N GLN A 64 -3.04 -16.95 1.40
CA GLN A 64 -2.32 -16.68 0.17
C GLN A 64 -2.98 -15.56 -0.64
N VAL A 65 -4.31 -15.53 -0.71
CA VAL A 65 -5.07 -14.45 -1.35
C VAL A 65 -4.84 -13.12 -0.66
N ILE A 66 -4.85 -13.08 0.68
CA ILE A 66 -4.59 -11.84 1.44
C ILE A 66 -3.18 -11.33 1.18
N GLU A 67 -2.17 -12.21 1.25
CA GLU A 67 -0.77 -11.84 1.02
C GLU A 67 -0.55 -11.38 -0.43
N SER A 68 -1.13 -12.10 -1.40
CA SER A 68 -1.08 -11.74 -2.82
C SER A 68 -1.77 -10.40 -3.09
N SER A 69 -2.90 -10.12 -2.42
CA SER A 69 -3.58 -8.82 -2.54
C SER A 69 -2.73 -7.69 -1.97
N LYS A 70 -2.06 -7.92 -0.82
CA LYS A 70 -1.13 -6.95 -0.23
C LYS A 70 0.05 -6.67 -1.17
N GLN A 71 0.65 -7.72 -1.74
CA GLN A 71 1.75 -7.59 -2.69
C GLN A 71 1.31 -6.85 -3.95
N SER A 72 0.18 -7.21 -4.55
CA SER A 72 -0.36 -6.52 -5.73
C SER A 72 -0.63 -5.03 -5.47
N LYS A 73 -1.18 -4.68 -4.29
CA LYS A 73 -1.35 -3.28 -3.88
C LYS A 73 -0.01 -2.56 -3.76
N LEU A 74 1.00 -3.21 -3.17
CA LEU A 74 2.34 -2.66 -3.05
C LEU A 74 2.96 -2.41 -4.44
N ASP A 75 2.91 -3.39 -5.34
CA ASP A 75 3.45 -3.26 -6.70
C ASP A 75 2.79 -2.12 -7.48
N ARG A 76 1.46 -1.99 -7.37
CA ARG A 76 0.72 -0.87 -7.98
C ARG A 76 1.19 0.48 -7.42
N VAL A 77 1.27 0.62 -6.10
CA VAL A 77 1.70 1.89 -5.46
C VAL A 77 3.14 2.22 -5.83
N ILE A 78 4.04 1.23 -5.94
CA ILE A 78 5.42 1.45 -6.39
C ILE A 78 5.45 1.93 -7.84
N SER A 79 4.63 1.33 -8.72
CA SER A 79 4.53 1.75 -10.12
C SER A 79 4.05 3.20 -10.23
N GLU A 80 2.95 3.54 -9.53
CA GLU A 80 2.41 4.91 -9.47
C GLU A 80 3.43 5.90 -8.88
N HIS A 81 4.17 5.47 -7.85
CA HIS A 81 5.25 6.27 -7.25
C HIS A 81 6.35 6.59 -8.26
N LYS A 82 6.82 5.59 -9.02
CA LYS A 82 7.85 5.79 -10.06
C LYS A 82 7.39 6.75 -11.15
N ILE A 83 6.20 6.54 -11.69
CA ILE A 83 5.62 7.43 -12.72
C ILE A 83 5.52 8.87 -12.19
N SER A 84 5.02 9.04 -10.96
CA SER A 84 4.88 10.38 -10.36
C SER A 84 6.23 11.03 -10.06
N LEU A 85 7.22 10.23 -9.67
CA LEU A 85 8.58 10.69 -9.44
C LEU A 85 9.23 11.15 -10.75
N ASP A 86 9.09 10.39 -11.84
CA ASP A 86 9.61 10.76 -13.15
C ASP A 86 8.99 12.07 -13.67
N ASN A 87 7.67 12.24 -13.47
CA ASN A 87 6.97 13.50 -13.79
C ASN A 87 7.48 14.68 -12.96
N LEU A 88 7.71 14.46 -11.66
CA LEU A 88 8.25 15.47 -10.75
C LEU A 88 9.68 15.86 -11.14
N ILE A 89 10.55 14.88 -11.40
CA ILE A 89 11.93 15.10 -11.87
C ILE A 89 11.91 15.95 -13.15
N SER A 90 11.09 15.55 -14.12
CA SER A 90 11.01 16.22 -15.42
C SER A 90 10.52 17.67 -15.27
N SER A 91 9.55 17.92 -14.39
CA SER A 91 9.04 19.26 -14.13
C SER A 91 10.07 20.13 -13.39
N LEU A 92 10.77 19.57 -12.39
CA LEU A 92 11.80 20.29 -11.62
C LEU A 92 13.09 20.56 -12.38
N ALA A 93 13.39 19.76 -13.40
CA ALA A 93 14.52 20.01 -14.29
C ALA A 93 14.32 21.29 -15.11
N ASN A 94 13.07 21.61 -15.44
CA ASN A 94 12.72 22.75 -16.29
C ASN A 94 12.42 24.04 -15.51
N GLU A 95 12.17 23.94 -14.20
CA GLU A 95 11.84 25.10 -13.37
C GLU A 95 13.09 25.89 -12.93
N LYS A 96 13.11 27.19 -13.24
CA LYS A 96 14.23 28.10 -12.98
C LYS A 96 13.98 29.08 -11.84
N HIS A 97 12.72 29.41 -11.58
CA HIS A 97 12.28 30.43 -10.64
C HIS A 97 11.94 29.86 -9.25
N LEU A 98 12.17 28.56 -9.03
CA LEU A 98 11.79 27.87 -7.79
C LEU A 98 12.35 28.56 -6.53
N THR A 99 13.61 29.01 -6.57
CA THR A 99 14.24 29.72 -5.45
C THR A 99 13.59 31.09 -5.21
N GLU A 100 13.44 31.89 -6.27
CA GLU A 100 12.87 33.24 -6.19
C GLU A 100 11.44 33.21 -5.64
N VAL A 101 10.64 32.25 -6.10
CA VAL A 101 9.24 32.10 -5.67
C VAL A 101 9.15 31.60 -4.23
N GLU A 102 10.05 30.71 -3.80
CA GLU A 102 10.09 30.25 -2.42
C GLU A 102 10.49 31.36 -1.45
N ASP A 103 11.50 32.16 -1.81
CA ASP A 103 11.89 33.35 -1.04
C ASP A 103 10.72 34.34 -0.96
N GLN A 104 10.03 34.60 -2.07
CA GLN A 104 8.84 35.45 -2.10
C GLN A 104 7.73 34.90 -1.18
N ALA A 105 7.46 33.60 -1.25
CA ALA A 105 6.46 32.95 -0.42
C ALA A 105 6.78 33.08 1.08
N TYR A 106 8.05 32.88 1.44
CA TYR A 106 8.53 33.02 2.80
C TYR A 106 8.41 34.47 3.30
N GLN A 107 8.77 35.45 2.48
CA GLN A 107 8.64 36.87 2.84
C GLN A 107 7.17 37.28 3.03
N SER A 108 6.27 36.86 2.15
CA SER A 108 4.84 37.12 2.31
C SER A 108 4.28 36.45 3.56
N TYR A 109 4.72 35.23 3.88
CA TYR A 109 4.35 34.55 5.12
C TYR A 109 4.78 35.34 6.37
N LEU A 110 6.02 35.82 6.40
CA LEU A 110 6.54 36.62 7.52
C LEU A 110 5.79 37.95 7.72
N ARG A 111 5.34 38.57 6.61
CA ARG A 111 4.58 39.82 6.65
C ARG A 111 3.09 39.62 6.96
N GLY A 112 2.62 38.38 7.10
CA GLY A 112 1.20 38.06 7.25
C GLY A 112 0.39 38.36 5.98
N GLU A 113 1.06 38.48 4.84
CA GLU A 113 0.42 38.63 3.54
C GLU A 113 -0.09 37.27 3.03
N ASN A 114 -1.02 37.31 2.07
CA ASN A 114 -1.53 36.08 1.46
C ASN A 114 -0.48 35.46 0.51
N VAL A 115 0.17 34.39 0.98
CA VAL A 115 1.22 33.66 0.27
C VAL A 115 0.73 33.04 -1.06
N TYR A 116 -0.54 32.63 -1.12
CA TYR A 116 -1.08 32.09 -2.37
C TYR A 116 -1.19 33.17 -3.44
N LEU A 117 -1.68 34.37 -3.06
CA LEU A 117 -1.80 35.49 -3.99
C LEU A 117 -0.42 35.94 -4.50
N SER A 118 0.58 36.02 -3.62
CA SER A 118 1.95 36.41 -4.00
C SER A 118 2.56 35.45 -5.01
N CYS A 119 2.27 34.15 -4.91
CA CYS A 119 2.85 33.11 -5.77
C CYS A 119 1.83 32.53 -6.78
N SER A 120 0.72 33.22 -7.04
CA SER A 120 -0.42 32.68 -7.77
C SER A 120 -0.10 32.32 -9.23
N GLU A 121 0.70 33.13 -9.91
CA GLU A 121 1.15 32.85 -11.29
C GLU A 121 2.00 31.58 -11.34
N PHE A 122 2.94 31.45 -10.41
CA PHE A 122 3.75 30.25 -10.30
C PHE A 122 2.90 29.00 -10.04
N TYR A 123 1.96 29.04 -9.09
CA TYR A 123 1.08 27.90 -8.82
C TYR A 123 0.23 27.50 -10.01
N ARG A 124 -0.23 28.46 -10.83
CA ARG A 124 -0.98 28.18 -12.06
C ARG A 124 -0.10 27.48 -13.09
N ASN A 125 1.09 28.02 -13.35
CA ASN A 125 2.00 27.51 -14.37
C ASN A 125 2.65 26.16 -13.96
N ASN A 126 2.83 25.93 -12.67
CA ASN A 126 3.51 24.76 -12.11
C ASN A 126 2.61 23.86 -11.26
N SER A 127 1.29 23.94 -11.44
CA SER A 127 0.31 23.11 -10.72
C SER A 127 0.65 21.62 -10.78
N ARG A 128 1.02 21.11 -11.97
CA ARG A 128 1.42 19.71 -12.17
C ARG A 128 2.64 19.31 -11.34
N MET A 129 3.63 20.20 -11.20
CA MET A 129 4.83 19.92 -10.40
C MET A 129 4.47 19.82 -8.91
N ILE A 130 3.70 20.78 -8.39
CA ILE A 130 3.28 20.81 -6.98
C ILE A 130 2.40 19.61 -6.64
N GLU A 131 1.46 19.25 -7.52
CA GLU A 131 0.60 18.09 -7.32
C GLU A 131 1.38 16.77 -7.50
N SER A 132 2.34 16.68 -8.43
CA SER A 132 3.22 15.50 -8.56
C SER A 132 4.03 15.27 -7.28
N PHE A 133 4.55 16.33 -6.66
CA PHE A 133 5.19 16.22 -5.35
C PHE A 133 4.22 15.73 -4.27
N GLY A 134 2.97 16.20 -4.29
CA GLY A 134 1.90 15.70 -3.42
C GLY A 134 1.67 14.19 -3.59
N VAL A 135 1.54 13.73 -4.83
CA VAL A 135 1.33 12.30 -5.14
C VAL A 135 2.57 11.46 -4.77
N VAL A 136 3.78 11.93 -5.05
CA VAL A 136 5.03 11.27 -4.61
C VAL A 136 5.07 11.10 -3.10
N SER A 137 4.71 12.14 -2.35
CA SER A 137 4.67 12.11 -0.88
C SER A 137 3.62 11.14 -0.34
N GLN A 138 2.42 11.15 -0.93
CA GLN A 138 1.32 10.26 -0.56
C GLN A 138 1.63 8.79 -0.87
N THR A 139 2.11 8.51 -2.09
CA THR A 139 2.49 7.15 -2.50
C THR A 139 3.62 6.62 -1.61
N LEU A 140 4.62 7.45 -1.28
CA LEU A 140 5.69 7.06 -0.37
C LEU A 140 5.17 6.73 1.04
N SER A 141 4.20 7.49 1.56
CA SER A 141 3.50 7.17 2.81
C SER A 141 2.72 5.86 2.73
N HIS A 142 2.08 5.57 1.60
CA HIS A 142 1.39 4.30 1.38
C HIS A 142 2.36 3.11 1.30
N VAL A 143 3.52 3.27 0.64
CA VAL A 143 4.59 2.26 0.66
C VAL A 143 5.00 1.98 2.11
N LYS A 144 5.22 3.01 2.95
CA LYS A 144 5.57 2.83 4.37
C LYS A 144 4.57 1.99 5.15
N LYS A 145 3.27 2.17 4.89
CA LYS A 145 2.20 1.39 5.54
C LYS A 145 2.18 -0.08 5.10
N LEU A 146 2.61 -0.37 3.87
CA LEU A 146 2.58 -1.71 3.29
C LEU A 146 3.88 -2.48 3.58
N ASP A 147 5.02 -1.85 3.35
CA ASP A 147 6.36 -2.41 3.48
C ASP A 147 7.41 -1.33 3.83
N GLU A 148 7.99 -1.43 5.02
CA GLU A 148 8.97 -0.46 5.54
C GLU A 148 10.32 -0.53 4.82
N LYS A 149 10.75 -1.72 4.36
CA LYS A 149 12.02 -1.86 3.63
C LYS A 149 11.91 -1.19 2.28
N GLN A 150 10.81 -1.45 1.58
CA GLN A 150 10.53 -0.84 0.29
C GLN A 150 10.37 0.68 0.39
N TYR A 151 9.81 1.17 1.49
CA TYR A 151 9.75 2.61 1.77
C TYR A 151 11.15 3.23 1.84
N ASN A 152 12.09 2.61 2.55
CA ASN A 152 13.46 3.13 2.65
C ASN A 152 14.15 3.19 1.28
N ILE A 153 13.92 2.17 0.44
CA ILE A 153 14.44 2.14 -0.94
C ILE A 153 13.82 3.27 -1.77
N SER A 154 12.48 3.36 -1.81
CA SER A 154 11.78 4.39 -2.59
C SER A 154 12.13 5.80 -2.12
N ARG A 155 12.25 6.03 -0.81
CA ARG A 155 12.72 7.30 -0.24
C ARG A 155 14.14 7.62 -0.68
N GLY A 156 15.04 6.63 -0.66
CA GLY A 156 16.40 6.78 -1.15
C GLY A 156 16.44 7.19 -2.62
N LEU A 157 15.59 6.59 -3.46
CA LEU A 157 15.47 6.94 -4.87
C LEU A 157 15.06 8.40 -5.07
N VAL A 158 14.03 8.88 -4.35
CA VAL A 158 13.61 10.30 -4.41
C VAL A 158 14.78 11.23 -4.07
N ILE A 159 15.48 10.97 -2.97
CA ILE A 159 16.59 11.81 -2.49
C ILE A 159 17.80 11.74 -3.44
N SER A 160 18.01 10.60 -4.10
CA SER A 160 19.10 10.45 -5.08
C SER A 160 18.80 11.10 -6.43
N ALA A 161 17.52 11.22 -6.80
CA ALA A 161 17.10 11.70 -8.10
C ALA A 161 16.85 13.22 -8.13
N ILE A 162 16.51 13.81 -6.99
CA ILE A 162 16.19 15.24 -6.86
C ILE A 162 17.08 15.85 -5.78
N ASP A 163 17.69 16.99 -6.10
CA ASP A 163 18.47 17.76 -5.12
C ASP A 163 17.61 18.09 -3.89
N ARG A 164 18.17 17.85 -2.71
CA ARG A 164 17.46 18.02 -1.42
C ARG A 164 16.97 19.45 -1.21
N ASP A 165 17.71 20.45 -1.67
CA ASP A 165 17.30 21.86 -1.60
C ASP A 165 16.07 22.12 -2.48
N LYS A 166 16.09 21.65 -3.74
CA LYS A 166 14.94 21.74 -4.64
C LYS A 166 13.71 21.05 -4.05
N LEU A 167 13.89 19.84 -3.51
CA LEU A 167 12.81 19.08 -2.90
C LEU A 167 12.20 19.85 -1.70
N GLY A 168 13.04 20.42 -0.84
CA GLY A 168 12.60 21.20 0.31
C GLY A 168 11.86 22.49 -0.08
N LYS A 169 12.26 23.15 -1.17
CA LYS A 169 11.56 24.34 -1.69
C LYS A 169 10.15 24.01 -2.19
N VAL A 170 10.02 22.93 -2.96
CA VAL A 170 8.72 22.44 -3.44
C VAL A 170 7.83 22.03 -2.26
N GLU A 171 8.40 21.38 -1.25
CA GLU A 171 7.68 21.00 -0.03
C GLU A 171 7.11 22.22 0.70
N ARG A 172 7.91 23.28 0.89
CA ARG A 172 7.45 24.53 1.52
C ARG A 172 6.36 25.22 0.71
N LEU A 173 6.54 25.34 -0.61
CA LEU A 173 5.53 25.90 -1.51
C LEU A 173 4.22 25.10 -1.45
N LYS A 174 4.30 23.77 -1.46
CA LYS A 174 3.12 22.92 -1.27
C LYS A 174 2.45 23.17 0.08
N PHE A 175 3.23 23.25 1.16
CA PHE A 175 2.71 23.55 2.49
C PHE A 175 1.93 24.87 2.52
N TYR A 176 2.45 25.93 1.91
CA TYR A 176 1.75 27.21 1.83
C TYR A 176 0.45 27.12 1.02
N LEU A 177 0.48 26.43 -0.12
CA LEU A 177 -0.71 26.19 -0.94
C LEU A 177 -1.78 25.40 -0.17
N ASP A 178 -1.40 24.34 0.52
CA ASP A 178 -2.33 23.50 1.28
C ASP A 178 -2.95 24.29 2.44
N ASN A 179 -2.17 25.08 3.19
CA ASN A 179 -2.72 25.94 4.25
C ASN A 179 -3.73 26.97 3.72
N TYR A 180 -3.46 27.57 2.56
CA TYR A 180 -4.44 28.45 1.91
C TYR A 180 -5.73 27.70 1.58
N ARG A 181 -5.65 26.50 0.99
CA ARG A 181 -6.81 25.65 0.67
C ARG A 181 -7.63 25.27 1.90
N TYR A 182 -6.99 25.00 3.04
CA TYR A 182 -7.69 24.69 4.30
C TYR A 182 -8.37 25.92 4.94
N SER A 183 -7.87 27.14 4.65
CA SER A 183 -8.51 28.38 5.09
C SER A 183 -9.71 28.81 4.22
N SER A 184 -9.81 28.28 2.99
CA SER A 184 -10.97 28.47 2.11
C SER A 184 -12.10 27.50 2.43
N ASN A 185 -13.33 28.01 2.61
CA ASN A 185 -14.52 27.26 3.01
C ASN A 185 -14.86 26.11 2.02
N PRO A 186 -15.08 24.85 2.48
CA PRO A 186 -15.29 23.64 1.66
C PRO A 186 -16.41 23.63 0.61
N GLU A 187 -17.41 24.51 0.66
CA GLU A 187 -18.47 24.57 -0.38
C GLU A 187 -17.94 24.96 -1.78
N HIS A 188 -16.77 25.59 -1.86
CA HIS A 188 -16.11 26.02 -3.09
C HIS A 188 -15.45 24.89 -3.92
N TYR A 189 -15.36 23.66 -3.36
CA TYR A 189 -14.83 22.47 -4.02
C TYR A 189 -15.92 21.44 -4.39
N SER A 190 -17.20 21.79 -4.20
CA SER A 190 -18.35 20.94 -4.51
C SER A 190 -18.53 20.68 -6.02
N TRP A 191 -18.09 21.61 -6.89
CA TRP A 191 -18.27 21.55 -8.35
C TRP A 191 -17.24 20.71 -9.12
N ILE A 192 -16.03 20.45 -8.56
CA ILE A 192 -15.15 19.39 -9.09
C ILE A 192 -15.85 18.02 -8.96
N CYS A 193 -16.75 17.91 -7.98
CA CYS A 193 -17.66 16.77 -7.80
C CYS A 193 -19.01 16.91 -8.56
N GLU A 194 -19.34 18.04 -9.19
CA GLU A 194 -20.59 18.24 -9.92
C GLU A 194 -20.44 18.20 -11.45
N GLU A 195 -19.37 18.73 -12.06
CA GLU A 195 -19.26 18.84 -13.54
C GLU A 195 -18.17 18.01 -14.22
N SER A 196 -17.40 17.23 -13.47
CA SER A 196 -16.96 15.93 -14.01
C SER A 196 -18.16 15.03 -14.36
N LYS A 197 -19.41 15.44 -14.08
CA LYS A 197 -20.66 14.80 -14.54
C LYS A 197 -21.34 15.48 -15.75
N GLN A 198 -20.91 16.66 -16.22
CA GLN A 198 -21.54 17.40 -17.35
C GLN A 198 -20.63 17.61 -18.57
N TYR A 199 -19.31 17.61 -18.39
CA TYR A 199 -18.33 17.51 -19.47
C TYR A 199 -17.90 16.04 -19.58
N VAL A 200 -18.37 15.23 -20.52
CA VAL A 200 -18.86 15.55 -21.86
C VAL A 200 -19.70 14.34 -22.29
N GLU A 201 -20.76 14.51 -23.09
CA GLU A 201 -21.55 13.46 -23.78
C GLU A 201 -22.85 13.05 -23.05
N LYS A 202 -23.99 13.75 -23.20
CA LYS A 202 -24.56 14.50 -24.34
C LYS A 202 -23.65 15.33 -25.25
#